data_AF-A0A438VT33-F1
#
_entry.id   AF-A0A438VT33-F1
#
_cell.length_a   1.000
_cell.length_b   1.000
_cell.length_c   1.000
_cell.angle_alpha   90.00
_cell.angle_beta   90.00
_cell.angle_gamma   90.00
#
_symmetry.space_group_name_H-M   'P 1'
#
loop_
_entity.id
_entity.type
_entity.pdbx_description
1 polymer ?
#
loop_
_entity_poly.entity_id
_entity_poly.type
_entity_poly.pdbx_seq_one_letter_code
_entity_poly.pdbx_strand_id
1 'polypeptide(L)'
;ALVKQKVSPIEYENCLSQLKYNPNASKSDIAFFYAPNMLLCNWITAKHGALLKEILSQNKVGMHLAHSVDVRIEVAPKIQVNAQSNINYKAV
;
A
#
# COMPACT_ATOMS: atom_id res chain seq x y z
N ALA A 1 -0.68 -10.78 8.69
CA ALA A 1 -1.40 -12.03 9.01
C ALA A 1 -2.92 -11.89 8.84
N LEU A 2 -3.55 -10.83 9.37
CA LEU A 2 -5.01 -10.65 9.35
C LEU A 2 -5.65 -10.64 7.95
N VAL A 3 -5.06 -9.91 7.01
CA VAL A 3 -5.59 -9.83 5.63
C VAL A 3 -5.42 -11.17 4.88
N LYS A 4 -4.38 -11.96 5.18
CA LYS A 4 -4.16 -13.28 4.58
C LYS A 4 -5.26 -14.30 4.93
N GLN A 5 -6.01 -14.09 6.02
CA GLN A 5 -7.06 -15.01 6.46
C GLN A 5 -8.42 -14.71 5.81
N LYS A 6 -8.69 -13.46 5.42
CA LYS A 6 -9.96 -13.05 4.80
C LYS A 6 -9.93 -13.01 3.27
N VAL A 7 -8.75 -13.13 2.65
CA VAL A 7 -8.55 -12.98 1.21
C VAL A 7 -7.88 -14.22 0.64
N SER A 8 -8.21 -14.59 -0.60
CA SER A 8 -7.59 -15.75 -1.26
C SER A 8 -6.07 -15.61 -1.29
N PRO A 9 -5.30 -16.70 -1.08
CA PRO A 9 -3.85 -16.63 -1.03
C PRO A 9 -3.24 -16.08 -2.33
N ILE A 10 -3.81 -16.44 -3.48
CA ILE A 10 -3.39 -15.96 -4.81
C ILE A 10 -3.58 -14.45 -4.94
N GLU A 11 -4.72 -13.91 -4.49
CA GLU A 11 -5.01 -12.47 -4.55
C GLU A 11 -4.11 -11.70 -3.58
N TYR A 12 -3.85 -12.28 -2.42
CA TYR A 12 -2.91 -11.71 -1.47
C TYR A 12 -1.51 -11.62 -2.06
N GLU A 13 -0.99 -12.71 -2.62
CA GLU A 13 0.37 -12.72 -3.19
C GLU A 13 0.49 -11.85 -4.43
N ASN A 14 -0.52 -11.80 -5.30
CA ASN A 14 -0.44 -11.02 -6.52
C ASN A 14 -0.69 -9.52 -6.33
N CYS A 15 -1.50 -9.11 -5.35
CA CYS A 15 -1.91 -7.70 -5.20
C CYS A 15 -1.50 -7.11 -3.85
N LEU A 16 -1.99 -7.69 -2.76
CA LEU A 16 -1.84 -7.11 -1.42
C LEU A 16 -0.39 -7.18 -0.90
N SER A 17 0.39 -8.17 -1.35
CA SER A 17 1.81 -8.32 -1.01
C SER A 17 2.66 -7.14 -1.52
N GLN A 18 2.21 -6.49 -2.60
CA GLN A 18 2.90 -5.37 -3.22
C GLN A 18 2.61 -4.04 -2.51
N LEU A 19 1.63 -4.01 -1.61
CA LEU A 19 1.34 -2.82 -0.80
C LEU A 19 2.43 -2.60 0.24
N LYS A 20 2.91 -1.37 0.32
CA LYS A 20 3.86 -0.94 1.35
C LYS A 20 3.17 0.00 2.32
N TYR A 21 3.14 -0.37 3.60
CA TYR A 21 2.63 0.51 4.64
C TYR A 21 3.56 1.73 4.82
N ASN A 22 2.99 2.93 4.89
CA ASN A 22 3.72 4.18 5.09
C ASN A 22 3.47 4.72 6.51
N PRO A 23 4.35 4.45 7.49
CA PRO A 23 4.17 4.93 8.86
C PRO A 23 4.25 6.45 8.98
N ASN A 24 4.92 7.15 8.05
CA ASN A 24 5.10 8.60 8.13
C ASN A 24 3.81 9.37 7.77
N ALA A 25 3.03 8.84 6.82
CA ALA A 25 1.74 9.42 6.44
C ALA A 25 0.57 8.84 7.24
N SER A 26 0.77 7.66 7.83
CA SER A 26 -0.24 7.01 8.66
C SER A 26 -0.38 7.73 9.99
N LYS A 27 -1.63 7.85 10.45
CA LYS A 27 -2.02 8.46 11.73
C LYS A 27 -2.90 7.51 12.51
N SER A 28 -3.31 7.89 13.71
CA SER A 28 -4.18 7.06 14.55
C SER A 28 -5.53 6.71 13.90
N ASP A 29 -6.02 7.57 13.01
CA ASP A 29 -7.30 7.48 12.32
C ASP A 29 -7.18 7.09 10.84
N ILE A 30 -5.98 7.09 10.24
CA ILE A 30 -5.77 6.80 8.81
C ILE A 30 -4.57 5.90 8.61
N ALA A 31 -4.78 4.76 7.97
CA ALA A 31 -3.72 3.86 7.51
C ALA A 31 -3.37 4.14 6.05
N PHE A 32 -2.11 4.48 5.80
CA PHE A 32 -1.62 4.86 4.49
C PHE A 32 -0.78 3.76 3.87
N PHE A 33 -1.08 3.38 2.64
CA PHE A 33 -0.37 2.35 1.89
C PHE A 33 0.04 2.86 0.51
N TYR A 34 1.18 2.39 0.03
CA TYR A 34 1.63 2.60 -1.32
C TYR A 34 1.44 1.36 -2.18
N ALA A 35 0.76 1.54 -3.31
CA ALA A 35 0.71 0.59 -4.40
C ALA A 35 1.82 0.90 -5.43
N PRO A 36 2.33 -0.11 -6.15
CA PRO A 36 3.39 0.09 -7.15
C PRO A 36 2.88 0.77 -8.42
N ASN A 37 1.58 0.68 -8.72
CA ASN A 37 0.95 1.29 -9.90
C ASN A 37 -0.51 1.64 -9.63
N MET A 38 -1.08 2.50 -10.50
CA MET A 38 -2.44 3.01 -10.36
C MET A 38 -3.52 1.93 -10.56
N LEU A 39 -3.26 0.93 -11.40
CA LEU A 39 -4.20 -0.18 -11.64
C LEU A 39 -4.40 -0.99 -10.35
N LEU A 40 -3.32 -1.40 -9.71
CA LEU A 40 -3.38 -2.10 -8.42
C LEU A 40 -3.95 -1.21 -7.32
N CYS A 41 -3.59 0.08 -7.30
CA CYS A 41 -4.15 1.04 -6.36
C CYS A 41 -5.70 1.07 -6.44
N ASN A 42 -6.23 1.25 -7.64
CA ASN A 42 -7.68 1.33 -7.86
C ASN A 42 -8.36 -0.01 -7.60
N TRP A 43 -7.78 -1.11 -8.07
CA TRP A 43 -8.35 -2.45 -7.90
C TRP A 43 -8.44 -2.85 -6.42
N ILE A 44 -7.36 -2.64 -5.67
CA ILE A 44 -7.32 -2.94 -4.23
C ILE A 44 -8.27 -2.01 -3.48
N THR A 45 -8.31 -0.72 -3.80
CA THR A 45 -9.22 0.23 -3.15
C THR A 45 -10.68 -0.14 -3.40
N ALA A 46 -11.04 -0.51 -4.63
CA ALA A 46 -12.40 -0.89 -4.98
C ALA A 46 -12.81 -2.24 -4.37
N LYS A 47 -11.93 -3.25 -4.41
CA LYS A 47 -12.28 -4.62 -4.00
C LYS A 47 -12.04 -4.88 -2.52
N HIS A 48 -10.95 -4.37 -1.98
CA HIS A 48 -10.48 -4.67 -0.62
C HIS A 48 -10.49 -3.45 0.31
N GLY A 49 -10.80 -2.24 -0.17
CA GLY A 49 -10.80 -1.03 0.65
C GLY A 49 -11.71 -1.14 1.88
N ALA A 50 -12.96 -1.59 1.69
CA ALA A 50 -13.90 -1.78 2.80
C ALA A 50 -13.42 -2.84 3.81
N LEU A 51 -12.90 -3.96 3.30
CA LEU A 51 -12.37 -5.05 4.13
C LEU A 51 -11.15 -4.60 4.94
N LEU A 52 -10.25 -3.80 4.35
CA LEU A 52 -9.10 -3.24 5.05
C LEU A 52 -9.54 -2.27 6.15
N LYS A 53 -10.50 -1.38 5.87
CA LYS A 53 -11.07 -0.47 6.87
C LYS A 53 -11.69 -1.23 8.04
N GLU A 54 -12.47 -2.27 7.75
CA GLU A 54 -13.07 -3.12 8.77
C GLU A 54 -12.02 -3.83 9.62
N ILE A 55 -11.03 -4.47 9.00
CA ILE A 55 -9.96 -5.17 9.71
C ILE A 55 -9.21 -4.21 10.62
N LEU A 56 -8.85 -3.02 10.13
CA LEU A 56 -8.08 -2.03 10.88
C LEU A 56 -8.90 -1.36 11.99
N SER A 57 -10.21 -1.22 11.81
CA SER A 57 -11.09 -0.70 12.86
C SER A 57 -11.35 -1.75 13.95
N GLN A 58 -11.45 -3.03 13.58
CA GLN A 58 -11.66 -4.14 14.52
C GLN A 58 -10.38 -4.56 15.25
N ASN A 59 -9.22 -4.43 14.60
CA ASN A 59 -7.94 -4.82 15.15
C ASN A 59 -7.14 -3.55 15.43
N LYS A 60 -6.84 -3.30 16.71
CA LYS A 60 -5.93 -2.22 17.13
C LYS A 60 -4.50 -2.56 16.66
N VAL A 61 -4.18 -2.22 15.42
CA VAL A 61 -2.88 -2.52 14.79
C VAL A 61 -1.97 -1.30 14.89
N GLY A 62 -0.89 -1.43 15.66
CA GLY A 62 0.13 -0.39 15.79
C GLY A 62 -0.44 0.93 16.33
N MET A 63 -0.36 1.98 15.52
CA MET A 63 -0.77 3.35 15.88
C MET A 63 -2.28 3.58 15.69
N HIS A 64 -2.99 2.65 15.05
CA HIS A 64 -4.41 2.75 14.74
C HIS A 64 -5.26 2.30 15.92
N LEU A 65 -5.43 3.21 16.88
CA LEU A 65 -6.24 3.01 18.09
C LEU A 65 -7.64 3.61 17.98
N ALA A 66 -7.94 4.28 16.85
CA ALA A 66 -9.23 4.88 16.59
C ALA A 66 -10.34 3.82 16.42
N HIS A 67 -11.56 4.18 16.80
CA HIS A 67 -12.75 3.32 16.64
C HIS A 67 -13.12 3.10 15.16
N SER A 68 -12.68 4.01 14.28
CA SER A 68 -12.83 3.93 12.84
C SER A 68 -11.53 4.37 12.20
N VAL A 69 -10.93 3.48 11.41
CA VAL A 69 -9.66 3.73 10.72
C VAL A 69 -9.93 3.81 9.23
N ASP A 70 -9.63 4.95 8.62
CA ASP A 70 -9.70 5.10 7.17
C ASP A 70 -8.48 4.46 6.51
N VAL A 71 -8.62 4.05 5.24
CA VAL A 71 -7.58 3.37 4.49
C VAL A 71 -7.36 4.16 3.22
N ARG A 72 -6.16 4.68 3.08
CA ARG A 72 -5.76 5.45 1.92
C ARG A 72 -4.63 4.73 1.21
N ILE A 73 -4.89 4.36 -0.03
CA ILE A 73 -3.92 3.72 -0.90
C ILE A 73 -3.58 4.72 -1.99
N GLU A 74 -2.30 5.01 -2.15
CA GLU A 74 -1.81 5.87 -3.23
C GLU A 74 -0.70 5.17 -4.00
N VAL A 75 -0.43 5.63 -5.22
CA VAL A 75 0.70 5.11 -5.99
C VAL A 75 1.97 5.66 -5.36
N ALA A 76 2.97 4.80 -5.14
CA ALA A 76 4.28 5.25 -4.69
C ALA A 76 4.76 6.38 -5.62
N PRO A 77 5.15 7.56 -5.09
CA PRO A 77 5.75 8.57 -5.93
C PRO A 77 6.94 7.93 -6.62
N LYS A 78 7.04 8.08 -7.95
CA LYS A 78 8.29 7.79 -8.64
C LYS A 78 9.31 8.70 -7.97
N ILE A 79 10.15 8.15 -7.10
CA ILE A 79 11.37 8.83 -6.73
C ILE A 79 12.03 9.06 -8.09
N GLN A 80 12.04 10.32 -8.53
CA GLN A 80 12.88 10.74 -9.62
C GLN A 80 14.28 10.53 -9.07
N VAL A 81 14.81 9.32 -9.24
CA VAL A 81 16.22 9.08 -9.06
C VAL A 81 16.84 9.93 -10.14
N ASN A 82 17.24 11.15 -9.77
CA ASN A 82 18.14 11.97 -10.55
C ASN A 82 19.54 11.31 -10.50
N ALA A 83 19.62 10.04 -10.88
CA ALA A 83 20.84 9.48 -11.39
C ALA A 83 20.78 9.83 -12.86
N GLN A 84 21.40 10.95 -13.22
CA GLN A 84 21.96 11.09 -14.55
C GLN A 84 22.89 9.89 -14.75
N SER A 85 22.34 8.79 -15.28
CA SER A 85 23.12 7.73 -15.86
C SER A 85 23.76 8.34 -17.09
N ASN A 86 24.90 9.01 -16.90
CA ASN A 86 25.88 9.26 -17.96
C ASN A 86 26.43 7.89 -18.37
N ILE A 87 25.63 7.11 -19.09
CA ILE A 87 26.13 6.00 -19.87
C ILE A 87 26.82 6.65 -21.06
N ASN A 88 28.10 6.96 -20.88
CA ASN A 88 28.94 7.42 -21.96
C ASN A 88 29.24 6.21 -22.85
N TYR A 89 28.46 6.03 -23.91
CA TYR A 89 28.82 5.16 -25.02
C TYR A 89 29.95 5.84 -25.81
N LYS A 90 31.16 5.88 -25.24
CA LYS A 90 32.36 6.00 -26.07
C LYS A 90 32.49 4.66 -26.79
N ALA A 91 31.89 4.59 -27.97
CA ALA A 91 32.29 3.64 -28.99
C ALA A 91 33.79 3.85 -29.28
N VAL A 92 34.46 2.73 -29.51
CA VAL A 92 35.87 2.54 -29.91
C VAL A 92 36.40 3.64 -30.84
#